data_AF-A0A0G1VH37-F1
#
_entry.id   AF-A0A0G1VH37-F1
#
_cell.length_a   1.000
_cell.length_b   1.000
_cell.length_c   1.000
_cell.angle_alpha   90.00
_cell.angle_beta   90.00
_cell.angle_gamma   90.00
#
_symmetry.space_group_name_H-M   'P 1'
#
loop_
_entity.id
_entity.type
_entity.pdbx_description
1 polymer ?
#
loop_
_entity_poly.entity_id
_entity_poly.type
_entity_poly.pdbx_seq_one_letter_code
_entity_poly.pdbx_strand_id
1 'polypeptide(L)'
;MLSHLHKRITSFVILALLFAAVIIPASRLFGEDSPGVAYLKSKPLSPWSIMALAAVGENPSLDSLKETSAEKAIELEAPILALTAAGKNPRIFGSSDLISKLKSFYDGTQLGEKGILNDDIFGLLALIASGEKADDEIITGIKNFILSKQNADGGFSFAVGGESDTNTTAAAIMALRSVDVSATEAVISKAIEYLKSAQNDDGGFPYDPKSSWGTASDASSDAWVIMAARIAGEEPTNWQKDDANPITHLEGLKQEGGFYLYQSGGQEDSFTPVTTSYALIALSGKTLPVRVLVPETQSGVSVSVQVEGKSGLLCDTDAIGKTALDALKVAAQVCALTYHIQTSTLGDYVDEIAGEKASGSAGWLYAVNGAMPSVGASSYQLKEGDAVRWYFGNFDGTSVSDAIRTEVSLSVTIPALPSGGNDAPDGNEPGNGNTISMTVEVGRAGGASGGTIGFGTAARGAVAEKTISLKNGGAVATALSTSVSGDALFRRYLRLSGKSWREYRSVLAPGASTTTALSLSIPTDYEGSGVKNGMLIFWATPVVQ
;
A
#
# COMPACT_ATOMS: atom_id res chain seq x y z
N MET A 1 71.75 2.85 -42.43
CA MET A 1 70.78 3.67 -41.67
C MET A 1 69.33 3.22 -41.92
N LEU A 2 69.07 1.91 -42.02
CA LEU A 2 67.73 1.35 -42.30
C LEU A 2 67.48 -0.03 -41.66
N SER A 3 68.27 -0.44 -40.65
CA SER A 3 68.05 -1.72 -39.94
C SER A 3 67.96 -1.61 -38.41
N HIS A 4 67.86 -0.39 -37.85
CA HIS A 4 67.69 -0.17 -36.41
C HIS A 4 66.29 0.31 -35.99
N LEU A 5 65.36 0.49 -36.95
CA LEU A 5 63.99 0.95 -36.66
C LEU A 5 62.95 -0.18 -36.57
N HIS A 6 63.34 -1.44 -36.81
CA HIS A 6 62.42 -2.60 -36.82
C HIS A 6 62.48 -3.48 -35.55
N LYS A 7 63.29 -3.11 -34.54
CA LYS A 7 63.41 -3.87 -33.27
C LYS A 7 62.91 -3.14 -32.03
N ARG A 8 62.29 -1.96 -32.18
CA ARG A 8 61.64 -1.23 -31.06
C ARG A 8 60.13 -1.11 -31.18
N ILE A 9 59.52 -1.59 -32.26
CA ILE A 9 58.06 -1.57 -32.45
C ILE A 9 57.43 -2.94 -32.11
N THR A 10 58.21 -4.03 -32.08
CA THR A 10 57.71 -5.38 -31.73
C THR A 10 57.73 -5.71 -30.24
N SER A 11 58.32 -4.89 -29.37
CA SER A 11 58.27 -5.08 -27.91
C SER A 11 57.31 -4.15 -27.17
N PHE A 12 56.61 -3.26 -27.88
CA PHE A 12 55.55 -2.41 -27.31
C PHE A 12 54.13 -2.83 -27.71
N VAL A 13 53.99 -3.86 -28.55
CA VAL A 13 52.68 -4.38 -28.99
C VAL A 13 52.31 -5.72 -28.30
N ILE A 14 53.24 -6.34 -27.56
CA ILE A 14 52.97 -7.58 -26.78
C ILE A 14 52.85 -7.30 -25.26
N LEU A 15 53.15 -6.08 -24.78
CA LEU A 15 53.01 -5.70 -23.37
C LEU A 15 51.98 -4.57 -23.16
N ALA A 16 50.90 -4.59 -23.94
CA ALA A 16 49.73 -3.71 -23.77
C ALA A 16 48.39 -4.47 -23.88
N LEU A 17 48.43 -5.80 -23.76
CA LEU A 17 47.27 -6.71 -23.83
C LEU A 17 46.97 -7.43 -22.51
N LEU A 18 47.48 -6.93 -21.36
CA LEU A 18 47.33 -7.62 -20.07
C LEU A 18 46.68 -6.83 -18.93
N PHE A 19 46.26 -5.58 -19.13
CA PHE A 19 45.43 -4.87 -18.13
C PHE A 19 44.46 -3.91 -18.81
N ALA A 20 43.52 -4.47 -19.56
CA ALA A 20 42.20 -3.87 -19.67
C ALA A 20 41.26 -4.77 -18.88
N ALA A 21 41.22 -4.59 -17.56
CA ALA A 21 40.04 -5.00 -16.80
C ALA A 21 38.89 -4.19 -17.40
N VAL A 22 38.19 -4.81 -18.36
CA VAL A 22 36.92 -4.27 -18.84
C VAL A 22 36.07 -4.26 -17.58
N ILE A 23 35.84 -3.07 -17.03
CA ILE A 23 34.80 -2.86 -16.02
C ILE A 23 33.50 -3.11 -16.78
N ILE A 24 33.10 -4.38 -16.84
CA ILE A 24 31.78 -4.77 -17.29
C ILE A 24 30.85 -4.18 -16.23
N PRO A 25 29.96 -3.23 -16.57
CA PRO A 25 28.97 -2.76 -15.62
C PRO A 25 28.20 -3.99 -15.11
N ALA A 26 27.94 -4.11 -13.81
CA ALA A 26 27.25 -5.28 -13.23
C ALA A 26 25.93 -5.63 -13.97
N SER A 27 25.31 -4.64 -14.62
CA SER A 27 24.15 -4.80 -15.51
C SER A 27 24.37 -5.69 -16.74
N ARG A 28 25.61 -5.98 -17.15
CA ARG A 28 25.94 -6.91 -18.24
C ARG A 28 26.31 -8.33 -17.76
N LEU A 29 26.58 -8.53 -16.46
CA LEU A 29 26.79 -9.87 -15.89
C LEU A 29 25.46 -10.59 -15.56
N PHE A 30 24.37 -9.82 -15.40
CA PHE A 30 23.06 -10.33 -14.97
C PHE A 30 21.88 -9.80 -15.81
N GLY A 31 22.13 -9.26 -17.01
CA GLY A 31 21.07 -8.88 -17.94
C GLY A 31 20.27 -10.08 -18.47
N GLU A 32 19.27 -9.81 -19.32
CA GLU A 32 18.33 -10.80 -19.88
C GLU A 32 19.01 -12.04 -20.51
N ASP A 33 20.24 -11.88 -21.01
CA ASP A 33 21.05 -12.93 -21.62
C ASP A 33 21.90 -13.75 -20.62
N SER A 34 21.76 -13.53 -19.31
CA SER A 34 22.53 -14.27 -18.30
C SER A 34 22.09 -15.73 -18.23
N PRO A 35 23.02 -16.71 -18.30
CA PRO A 35 22.68 -18.13 -18.19
C PRO A 35 21.87 -18.50 -16.94
N GLY A 36 22.09 -17.81 -15.81
CA GLY A 36 21.32 -18.02 -14.59
C GLY A 36 19.87 -17.55 -14.70
N VAL A 37 19.62 -16.44 -15.39
CA VAL A 37 18.27 -15.92 -15.68
C VAL A 37 17.53 -16.88 -16.61
N ALA A 38 18.20 -17.34 -17.67
CA ALA A 38 17.65 -18.33 -18.59
C ALA A 38 17.33 -19.65 -17.88
N TYR A 39 18.21 -20.11 -16.99
CA TYR A 39 17.98 -21.28 -16.17
C TYR A 39 16.72 -21.13 -15.30
N LEU A 40 16.59 -20.06 -14.52
CA LEU A 40 15.40 -19.85 -13.67
C LEU A 40 14.11 -19.77 -14.48
N LYS A 41 14.10 -19.05 -15.62
CA LYS A 41 12.93 -18.95 -16.52
C LYS A 41 12.53 -20.31 -17.13
N SER A 42 13.44 -21.28 -17.18
CA SER A 42 13.16 -22.64 -17.67
C SER A 42 12.49 -23.56 -16.62
N LYS A 43 12.40 -23.11 -15.37
CA LYS A 43 11.85 -23.89 -14.24
C LYS A 43 10.51 -23.31 -13.77
N PRO A 44 9.68 -24.10 -13.06
CA PRO A 44 8.53 -23.55 -12.34
C PRO A 44 8.97 -22.43 -11.38
N LEU A 45 8.35 -21.26 -11.49
CA LEU A 45 8.75 -20.10 -10.71
C LEU A 45 8.20 -20.19 -9.28
N SER A 46 9.12 -20.37 -8.34
CA SER A 46 8.87 -20.18 -6.90
C SER A 46 8.88 -18.68 -6.55
N PRO A 47 8.39 -18.28 -5.36
CA PRO A 47 8.56 -16.92 -4.87
C PRO A 47 10.02 -16.45 -4.88
N TRP A 48 10.98 -17.34 -4.58
CA TRP A 48 12.41 -17.06 -4.64
C TRP A 48 12.90 -16.76 -6.04
N SER A 49 12.46 -17.55 -7.02
CA SER A 49 12.81 -17.33 -8.43
C SER A 49 12.22 -16.03 -8.96
N ILE A 50 11.01 -15.66 -8.53
CA ILE A 50 10.39 -14.36 -8.83
C ILE A 50 11.23 -13.22 -8.26
N MET A 51 11.63 -13.30 -6.98
CA MET A 51 12.49 -12.29 -6.35
C MET A 51 13.84 -12.15 -7.07
N ALA A 52 14.47 -13.26 -7.41
CA ALA A 52 15.76 -13.25 -8.11
C ALA A 52 15.67 -12.61 -9.50
N LEU A 53 14.64 -12.97 -10.27
CA LEU A 53 14.37 -12.36 -11.57
C LEU A 53 14.10 -10.84 -11.42
N ALA A 54 13.25 -10.45 -10.47
CA ALA A 54 12.99 -9.03 -10.20
C ALA A 54 14.25 -8.27 -9.75
N ALA A 55 15.12 -8.89 -8.95
CA ALA A 55 16.37 -8.28 -8.46
C ALA A 55 17.33 -7.90 -9.60
N VAL A 56 17.33 -8.69 -10.69
CA VAL A 56 18.14 -8.44 -11.89
C VAL A 56 17.41 -7.65 -12.98
N GLY A 57 16.19 -7.17 -12.70
CA GLY A 57 15.42 -6.28 -13.58
C GLY A 57 14.44 -6.96 -14.53
N GLU A 58 14.21 -8.26 -14.37
CA GLU A 58 13.24 -9.01 -15.17
C GLU A 58 11.81 -8.81 -14.68
N ASN A 59 10.84 -9.11 -15.55
CA ASN A 59 9.41 -9.10 -15.24
C ASN A 59 8.85 -10.53 -15.25
N PRO A 60 9.06 -11.33 -14.19
CA PRO A 60 8.58 -12.71 -14.13
C PRO A 60 7.05 -12.80 -14.13
N SER A 61 6.52 -13.94 -14.59
CA SER A 61 5.09 -14.26 -14.39
C SER A 61 4.80 -14.41 -12.89
N LEU A 62 3.64 -13.91 -12.47
CA LEU A 62 3.15 -13.96 -11.10
C LEU A 62 1.90 -14.85 -10.96
N ASP A 63 1.61 -15.66 -11.98
CA ASP A 63 0.38 -16.47 -12.03
C ASP A 63 0.27 -17.44 -10.84
N SER A 64 1.39 -17.99 -10.38
CA SER A 64 1.46 -18.88 -9.21
C SER A 64 1.07 -18.21 -7.89
N LEU A 65 1.01 -16.87 -7.84
CA LEU A 65 0.70 -16.10 -6.63
C LEU A 65 -0.75 -15.57 -6.60
N LYS A 66 -1.53 -15.75 -7.68
CA LYS A 66 -2.90 -15.18 -7.79
C LYS A 66 -3.89 -15.74 -6.77
N GLU A 67 -3.76 -17.02 -6.44
CA GLU A 67 -4.67 -17.74 -5.54
C GLU A 67 -3.94 -18.17 -4.25
N THR A 68 -3.22 -17.22 -3.63
CA THR A 68 -2.48 -17.50 -2.40
C THR A 68 -3.48 -17.63 -1.24
N SER A 69 -3.71 -18.87 -0.77
CA SER A 69 -4.38 -19.16 0.50
C SER A 69 -3.37 -19.70 1.50
N ALA A 70 -3.46 -19.27 2.76
CA ALA A 70 -2.51 -19.68 3.79
C ALA A 70 -3.19 -20.00 5.12
N GLU A 71 -2.74 -21.10 5.72
CA GLU A 71 -3.05 -21.50 7.09
C GLU A 71 -1.93 -21.08 8.06
N LYS A 72 -0.73 -20.82 7.55
CA LYS A 72 0.45 -20.40 8.33
C LYS A 72 1.06 -19.10 7.80
N ALA A 73 1.78 -18.38 8.65
CA ALA A 73 2.45 -17.13 8.28
C ALA A 73 3.50 -17.34 7.19
N ILE A 74 4.35 -18.37 7.32
CA ILE A 74 5.41 -18.72 6.36
C ILE A 74 4.93 -18.94 4.93
N GLU A 75 3.67 -19.35 4.75
CA GLU A 75 3.05 -19.56 3.43
C GLU A 75 2.72 -18.23 2.72
N LEU A 76 2.72 -17.10 3.44
CA LEU A 76 2.47 -15.76 2.90
C LEU A 76 3.75 -14.94 2.73
N GLU A 77 4.74 -15.14 3.60
CA GLU A 77 5.91 -14.27 3.70
C GLU A 77 6.72 -14.22 2.40
N ALA A 78 7.10 -15.38 1.86
CA ALA A 78 7.83 -15.44 0.59
C ALA A 78 6.99 -14.95 -0.60
N PRO A 79 5.70 -15.31 -0.76
CA PRO A 79 4.81 -14.69 -1.75
C PRO A 79 4.73 -13.16 -1.67
N ILE A 80 4.58 -12.59 -0.47
CA ILE A 80 4.54 -11.14 -0.26
C ILE A 80 5.86 -10.49 -0.70
N LEU A 81 7.00 -11.07 -0.32
CA LEU A 81 8.32 -10.59 -0.75
C LEU A 81 8.50 -10.67 -2.27
N ALA A 82 7.97 -11.73 -2.91
CA ALA A 82 7.99 -11.87 -4.36
C ALA A 82 7.13 -10.84 -5.09
N LEU A 83 5.91 -10.57 -4.59
CA LEU A 83 5.02 -9.56 -5.15
C LEU A 83 5.62 -8.16 -5.05
N THR A 84 6.14 -7.81 -3.88
CA THR A 84 6.76 -6.50 -3.62
C THR A 84 8.02 -6.33 -4.46
N ALA A 85 8.86 -7.36 -4.60
CA ALA A 85 10.00 -7.38 -5.53
C ALA A 85 9.58 -7.06 -6.97
N ALA A 86 8.48 -7.65 -7.44
CA ALA A 86 7.88 -7.38 -8.74
C ALA A 86 7.10 -6.05 -8.82
N GLY A 87 7.06 -5.24 -7.76
CA GLY A 87 6.35 -3.97 -7.70
C GLY A 87 4.84 -4.08 -7.62
N LYS A 88 4.29 -5.23 -7.20
CA LYS A 88 2.86 -5.44 -7.01
C LYS A 88 2.49 -5.27 -5.54
N ASN A 89 1.35 -4.62 -5.30
CA ASN A 89 0.83 -4.39 -3.95
C ASN A 89 0.09 -5.65 -3.45
N PRO A 90 0.58 -6.33 -2.39
CA PRO A 90 -0.02 -7.58 -1.90
C PRO A 90 -1.40 -7.42 -1.25
N ARG A 91 -1.86 -6.18 -0.99
CA ARG A 91 -3.20 -5.91 -0.45
C ARG A 91 -4.31 -6.05 -1.49
N ILE A 92 -3.94 -5.91 -2.76
CA ILE A 92 -4.88 -5.88 -3.89
C ILE A 92 -4.44 -6.82 -5.02
N PHE A 93 -3.52 -7.75 -4.73
CA PHE A 93 -3.05 -8.72 -5.70
C PHE A 93 -3.80 -10.04 -5.50
N GLY A 94 -4.57 -10.45 -6.51
CA GLY A 94 -5.41 -11.65 -6.42
C GLY A 94 -6.70 -11.39 -5.65
N SER A 95 -7.21 -12.44 -5.00
CA SER A 95 -8.55 -12.47 -4.39
C SER A 95 -8.58 -12.06 -2.90
N SER A 96 -7.44 -11.85 -2.24
CA SER A 96 -7.38 -11.54 -0.81
C SER A 96 -6.27 -10.55 -0.43
N ASP A 97 -6.49 -9.81 0.66
CA ASP A 97 -5.48 -8.94 1.24
C ASP A 97 -4.47 -9.76 2.05
N LEU A 98 -3.32 -10.05 1.43
CA LEU A 98 -2.28 -10.88 2.04
C LEU A 98 -1.63 -10.22 3.26
N ILE A 99 -1.64 -8.88 3.34
CA ILE A 99 -1.03 -8.15 4.46
C ILE A 99 -1.93 -8.22 5.68
N SER A 100 -3.23 -7.97 5.50
CA SER A 100 -4.21 -8.17 6.56
C SER A 100 -4.21 -9.62 7.05
N LYS A 101 -4.09 -10.59 6.14
CA LYS A 101 -3.98 -12.01 6.51
C LYS A 101 -2.69 -12.31 7.27
N LEU A 102 -1.53 -11.81 6.83
CA LEU A 102 -0.27 -12.02 7.55
C LEU A 102 -0.32 -11.43 8.96
N LYS A 103 -0.78 -10.17 9.10
CA LYS A 103 -0.96 -9.52 10.42
C LYS A 103 -1.91 -10.29 11.34
N SER A 104 -2.86 -11.06 10.80
CA SER A 104 -3.77 -11.89 11.62
C SER A 104 -3.08 -13.05 12.37
N PHE A 105 -1.86 -13.42 11.97
CA PHE A 105 -1.03 -14.40 12.68
C PHE A 105 -0.20 -13.80 13.81
N TYR A 106 -0.33 -12.50 14.09
CA TYR A 106 0.36 -11.87 15.20
C TYR A 106 -0.43 -12.07 16.50
N ASP A 107 0.18 -12.68 17.51
CA ASP A 107 -0.48 -13.01 18.78
C ASP A 107 -0.34 -11.91 19.86
N GLY A 108 0.24 -10.76 19.50
CA GLY A 108 0.58 -9.68 20.42
C GLY A 108 2.01 -9.76 20.96
N THR A 109 2.74 -10.85 20.67
CA THR A 109 4.15 -11.02 21.02
C THR A 109 4.98 -11.48 19.82
N GLN A 110 4.51 -12.51 19.13
CA GLN A 110 5.18 -13.20 18.04
C GLN A 110 4.28 -13.24 16.79
N LEU A 111 4.87 -13.26 15.60
CA LEU A 111 4.17 -13.58 14.36
C LEU A 111 4.32 -15.06 14.01
N GLY A 112 3.23 -15.71 13.61
CA GLY A 112 3.26 -17.06 13.10
C GLY A 112 3.24 -18.13 14.19
N GLU A 113 3.98 -19.22 13.99
CA GLU A 113 3.98 -20.35 14.91
C GLU A 113 4.81 -20.05 16.17
N LYS A 114 4.21 -20.31 17.33
CA LYS A 114 4.86 -20.10 18.62
C LYS A 114 6.18 -20.87 18.71
N GLY A 115 7.28 -20.16 18.95
CA GLY A 115 8.61 -20.74 19.08
C GLY A 115 9.37 -20.91 17.77
N ILE A 116 8.80 -20.52 16.63
CA ILE A 116 9.49 -20.45 15.34
C ILE A 116 9.92 -19.01 15.08
N LEU A 117 11.17 -18.68 15.39
CA LEU A 117 11.70 -17.33 15.20
C LEU A 117 11.76 -16.92 13.72
N ASN A 118 11.87 -17.91 12.83
CA ASN A 118 11.91 -17.69 11.39
C ASN A 118 10.66 -16.95 10.87
N ASP A 119 9.47 -17.25 11.40
CA ASP A 119 8.22 -16.60 10.99
C ASP A 119 8.25 -15.09 11.33
N ASP A 120 8.78 -14.71 12.50
CA ASP A 120 8.95 -13.31 12.86
C ASP A 120 9.91 -12.58 11.91
N ILE A 121 11.04 -13.21 11.58
CA ILE A 121 12.07 -12.63 10.73
C ILE A 121 11.52 -12.36 9.32
N PHE A 122 10.90 -13.37 8.70
CA PHE A 122 10.38 -13.26 7.34
C PHE A 122 9.08 -12.46 7.28
N GLY A 123 8.25 -12.55 8.32
CA GLY A 123 7.12 -11.68 8.55
C GLY A 123 7.48 -10.20 8.59
N LEU A 124 8.49 -9.84 9.36
CA LEU A 124 8.99 -8.47 9.45
C LEU A 124 9.46 -7.96 8.08
N LEU A 125 10.27 -8.78 7.37
CA LEU A 125 10.71 -8.47 6.02
C LEU A 125 9.54 -8.25 5.06
N ALA A 126 8.55 -9.14 5.07
CA ALA A 126 7.38 -9.09 4.19
C ALA A 126 6.50 -7.85 4.44
N LEU A 127 6.25 -7.52 5.71
CA LEU A 127 5.45 -6.35 6.07
C LEU A 127 6.16 -5.05 5.69
N ILE A 128 7.46 -4.92 5.98
CA ILE A 128 8.25 -3.75 5.58
C ILE A 128 8.35 -3.63 4.06
N ALA A 129 8.58 -4.74 3.34
CA ALA A 129 8.57 -4.75 1.88
C ALA A 129 7.26 -4.20 1.30
N SER A 130 6.16 -4.36 2.03
CA SER A 130 4.82 -3.93 1.64
C SER A 130 4.50 -2.48 2.03
N GLY A 131 5.47 -1.73 2.54
CA GLY A 131 5.35 -0.33 2.93
C GLY A 131 4.72 -0.10 4.30
N GLU A 132 4.64 -1.13 5.15
CA GLU A 132 4.27 -0.92 6.56
C GLU A 132 5.31 -0.03 7.25
N LYS A 133 4.85 0.84 8.15
CA LYS A 133 5.74 1.78 8.82
C LYS A 133 6.50 1.09 9.94
N ALA A 134 7.75 1.51 10.14
CA ALA A 134 8.60 1.00 11.23
C ALA A 134 8.02 1.29 12.63
N ASP A 135 7.13 2.28 12.76
CA ASP A 135 6.45 2.66 14.02
C ASP A 135 5.07 2.01 14.20
N ASP A 136 4.62 1.13 13.30
CA ASP A 136 3.44 0.30 13.49
C ASP A 136 3.63 -0.62 14.72
N GLU A 137 2.55 -0.82 15.49
CA GLU A 137 2.60 -1.56 16.76
C GLU A 137 3.02 -3.03 16.56
N ILE A 138 2.52 -3.67 15.50
CA ILE A 138 2.86 -5.07 15.18
C ILE A 138 4.32 -5.15 14.76
N ILE A 139 4.78 -4.22 13.91
CA ILE A 139 6.18 -4.14 13.48
C ILE A 139 7.12 -3.96 14.66
N THR A 140 6.79 -3.04 15.56
CA THR A 140 7.55 -2.78 16.79
C THR A 140 7.59 -4.01 17.68
N GLY A 141 6.46 -4.70 17.84
CA GLY A 141 6.34 -5.94 18.60
C GLY A 141 7.23 -7.06 18.05
N ILE A 142 7.14 -7.34 16.74
CA ILE A 142 7.95 -8.36 16.06
C ILE A 142 9.45 -8.01 16.17
N LYS A 143 9.83 -6.75 15.91
CA LYS A 143 11.20 -6.26 16.08
C LYS A 143 11.73 -6.56 17.49
N ASN A 144 10.97 -6.19 18.52
CA ASN A 144 11.36 -6.42 19.91
C ASN A 144 11.47 -7.91 20.26
N PHE A 145 10.58 -8.74 19.70
CA PHE A 145 10.67 -10.18 19.86
C PHE A 145 11.98 -10.71 19.28
N ILE A 146 12.31 -10.40 18.02
CA ILE A 146 13.56 -10.81 17.37
C ILE A 146 14.77 -10.36 18.21
N LEU A 147 14.82 -9.09 18.62
CA LEU A 147 15.90 -8.56 19.46
C LEU A 147 16.09 -9.36 20.76
N SER A 148 15.00 -9.87 21.35
CA SER A 148 15.04 -10.66 22.58
C SER A 148 15.53 -12.11 22.40
N LYS A 149 15.69 -12.59 21.16
CA LYS A 149 16.03 -13.98 20.83
C LYS A 149 17.45 -14.17 20.29
N GLN A 150 18.31 -13.15 20.36
CA GLN A 150 19.73 -13.33 20.04
C GLN A 150 20.39 -14.26 21.06
N ASN A 151 21.13 -15.26 20.58
CA ASN A 151 21.88 -16.19 21.41
C ASN A 151 23.15 -15.53 21.98
N ALA A 152 23.74 -16.16 23.00
CA ALA A 152 24.91 -15.63 23.71
C ALA A 152 26.15 -15.48 22.81
N ASP A 153 26.25 -16.28 21.74
CA ASP A 153 27.31 -16.22 20.73
C ASP A 153 27.07 -15.14 19.67
N GLY A 154 25.96 -14.39 19.75
CA GLY A 154 25.60 -13.32 18.83
C GLY A 154 24.75 -13.77 17.65
N GLY A 155 24.59 -15.08 17.42
CA GLY A 155 23.78 -15.58 16.33
C GLY A 155 22.28 -15.67 16.66
N PHE A 156 21.51 -16.12 15.67
CA PHE A 156 20.10 -16.45 15.79
C PHE A 156 19.84 -17.87 15.28
N SER A 157 18.79 -18.50 15.80
CA SER A 157 18.40 -19.88 15.50
C SER A 157 17.04 -19.93 14.85
N PHE A 158 16.80 -20.90 13.95
CA PHE A 158 15.50 -21.08 13.28
C PHE A 158 14.31 -21.13 14.26
N ALA A 159 14.45 -21.91 15.33
CA ALA A 159 13.50 -22.02 16.43
C ALA A 159 14.05 -21.38 17.70
N VAL A 160 13.16 -20.81 18.53
CA VAL A 160 13.52 -20.16 19.80
C VAL A 160 14.23 -21.16 20.72
N GLY A 161 15.43 -20.79 21.18
CA GLY A 161 16.26 -21.61 22.07
C GLY A 161 17.04 -22.72 21.37
N GLY A 162 17.04 -22.75 20.04
CA GLY A 162 17.95 -23.59 19.25
C GLY A 162 19.36 -23.02 19.17
N GLU A 163 20.27 -23.81 18.62
CA GLU A 163 21.63 -23.36 18.28
C GLU A 163 21.60 -22.39 17.09
N SER A 164 22.54 -21.44 17.09
CA SER A 164 22.64 -20.47 16.00
C SER A 164 23.11 -21.08 14.69
N ASP A 165 22.61 -20.55 13.58
CA ASP A 165 22.99 -20.94 12.22
C ASP A 165 23.24 -19.69 11.35
N THR A 166 23.99 -19.84 10.25
CA THR A 166 24.40 -18.70 9.42
C THR A 166 23.23 -18.08 8.67
N ASN A 167 22.28 -18.88 8.21
CA ASN A 167 21.15 -18.43 7.39
C ASN A 167 20.14 -17.62 8.19
N THR A 168 19.72 -18.12 9.35
CA THR A 168 18.79 -17.42 10.25
C THR A 168 19.45 -16.16 10.80
N THR A 169 20.74 -16.21 11.15
CA THR A 169 21.47 -15.01 11.58
C THR A 169 21.52 -13.95 10.49
N ALA A 170 21.82 -14.35 9.24
CA ALA A 170 21.81 -13.46 8.09
C ALA A 170 20.42 -12.84 7.82
N ALA A 171 19.36 -13.65 7.90
CA ALA A 171 17.99 -13.20 7.73
C ALA A 171 17.57 -12.22 8.84
N ALA A 172 17.94 -12.48 10.10
CA ALA A 172 17.69 -11.60 11.23
C ALA A 172 18.38 -10.23 11.07
N ILE A 173 19.63 -10.21 10.59
CA ILE A 173 20.33 -8.95 10.25
C ILE A 173 19.53 -8.18 9.20
N MET A 174 19.11 -8.82 8.11
CA MET A 174 18.31 -8.16 7.07
C MET A 174 16.99 -7.60 7.61
N ALA A 175 16.27 -8.37 8.42
CA ALA A 175 15.00 -7.96 9.01
C ALA A 175 15.17 -6.74 9.94
N LEU A 176 16.12 -6.80 10.87
CA LEU A 176 16.38 -5.72 11.83
C LEU A 176 16.89 -4.44 11.15
N ARG A 177 17.77 -4.57 10.17
CA ARG A 177 18.27 -3.43 9.38
C ARG A 177 17.17 -2.77 8.54
N SER A 178 16.14 -3.53 8.15
CA SER A 178 14.97 -3.01 7.42
C SER A 178 14.02 -2.18 8.30
N VAL A 179 14.16 -2.23 9.62
CA VAL A 179 13.42 -1.42 10.60
C VAL A 179 14.34 -0.48 11.40
N ASP A 180 15.33 0.05 10.69
CA ASP A 180 16.26 1.10 11.15
C ASP A 180 17.05 0.76 12.43
N VAL A 181 17.26 -0.52 12.73
CA VAL A 181 18.29 -0.91 13.72
C VAL A 181 19.65 -0.55 13.14
N SER A 182 20.45 0.23 13.85
CA SER A 182 21.73 0.71 13.32
C SER A 182 22.76 -0.42 13.18
N ALA A 183 23.62 -0.32 12.17
CA ALA A 183 24.76 -1.23 11.96
C ALA A 183 25.66 -1.39 13.20
N THR A 184 25.76 -0.30 13.98
CA THR A 184 26.64 -0.21 15.16
C THR A 184 25.96 -0.67 16.43
N GLU A 185 24.67 -1.01 16.41
CA GLU A 185 24.02 -1.59 17.58
C GLU A 185 24.57 -2.97 17.87
N ALA A 186 24.72 -3.28 19.16
CA ALA A 186 25.38 -4.51 19.62
C ALA A 186 24.76 -5.79 19.05
N VAL A 187 23.44 -5.78 18.80
CA VAL A 187 22.74 -6.92 18.20
C VAL A 187 23.25 -7.20 16.78
N ILE A 188 23.46 -6.16 15.95
CA ILE A 188 23.94 -6.31 14.58
C ILE A 188 25.44 -6.62 14.57
N SER A 189 26.24 -5.90 15.36
CA SER A 189 27.69 -6.10 15.38
C SER A 189 28.06 -7.51 15.84
N LYS A 190 27.40 -8.04 16.89
CA LYS A 190 27.61 -9.41 17.36
C LYS A 190 27.15 -10.47 16.35
N ALA A 191 26.05 -10.23 15.65
CA ALA A 191 25.59 -11.15 14.61
C ALA A 191 26.58 -11.20 13.43
N ILE A 192 27.18 -10.06 13.06
CA ILE A 192 28.25 -10.02 12.05
C ILE A 192 29.53 -10.72 12.55
N GLU A 193 29.91 -10.54 13.82
CA GLU A 193 31.03 -11.26 14.43
C GLU A 193 30.80 -12.77 14.44
N TYR A 194 29.58 -13.22 14.78
CA TYR A 194 29.17 -14.61 14.67
C TYR A 194 29.37 -15.14 13.25
N LEU A 195 28.84 -14.43 12.23
CA LEU A 195 29.01 -14.83 10.83
C LEU A 195 30.49 -14.91 10.44
N LYS A 196 31.30 -13.89 10.75
CA LYS A 196 32.76 -13.92 10.48
C LYS A 196 33.47 -15.10 11.15
N SER A 197 33.01 -15.52 12.34
CA SER A 197 33.57 -16.69 13.04
C SER A 197 33.19 -18.03 12.39
N ALA A 198 32.08 -18.07 11.65
CA ALA A 198 31.60 -19.26 10.95
C ALA A 198 32.22 -19.45 9.56
N GLN A 199 33.03 -18.51 9.08
CA GLN A 199 33.65 -18.58 7.75
C GLN A 199 34.74 -19.66 7.70
N ASN A 200 34.59 -20.58 6.74
CA ASN A 200 35.57 -21.64 6.47
C ASN A 200 36.81 -21.09 5.73
N ASP A 201 37.89 -21.88 5.69
CA ASP A 201 39.15 -21.50 5.03
C ASP A 201 39.03 -21.37 3.50
N ASP A 202 38.00 -21.98 2.89
CA ASP A 202 37.65 -21.81 1.48
C ASP A 202 36.91 -20.49 1.17
N GLY A 203 36.76 -19.63 2.18
CA GLY A 203 36.09 -18.34 2.08
C GLY A 203 34.56 -18.40 2.15
N GLY A 204 33.96 -19.59 2.09
CA GLY A 204 32.52 -19.79 2.14
C GLY A 204 31.96 -20.05 3.55
N PHE A 205 30.67 -20.36 3.61
CA PHE A 205 29.92 -20.60 4.84
C PHE A 205 29.13 -21.91 4.83
N PRO A 206 29.15 -22.67 5.93
CA PRO A 206 28.19 -23.73 6.14
C PRO A 206 26.86 -23.17 6.66
N TYR A 207 25.78 -23.95 6.54
CA TYR A 207 24.53 -23.66 7.24
C TYR A 207 24.72 -23.57 8.77
N ASP A 208 25.34 -24.59 9.36
CA ASP A 208 25.63 -24.65 10.79
C ASP A 208 27.13 -25.00 11.00
N PRO A 209 27.92 -24.10 11.61
CA PRO A 209 29.35 -24.28 11.80
C PRO A 209 29.71 -25.33 12.87
N LYS A 210 28.74 -25.85 13.62
CA LYS A 210 28.93 -26.87 14.67
C LYS A 210 28.18 -28.18 14.37
N SER A 211 27.58 -28.31 13.19
CA SER A 211 26.75 -29.46 12.83
C SER A 211 27.52 -30.78 12.83
N SER A 212 26.93 -31.80 13.45
CA SER A 212 27.44 -33.18 13.40
C SER A 212 27.28 -33.84 12.02
N TRP A 213 26.49 -33.24 11.13
CA TRP A 213 26.18 -33.77 9.79
C TRP A 213 27.06 -33.16 8.70
N GLY A 214 27.95 -32.24 9.06
CA GLY A 214 28.90 -31.59 8.16
C GLY A 214 28.86 -30.07 8.27
N THR A 215 30.02 -29.46 8.06
CA THR A 215 30.27 -28.02 8.16
C THR A 215 30.92 -27.48 6.88
N ALA A 216 30.67 -28.14 5.74
CA ALA A 216 31.20 -27.72 4.45
C ALA A 216 30.44 -26.50 3.92
N SER A 217 31.16 -25.61 3.25
CA SER A 217 30.60 -24.40 2.67
C SER A 217 29.58 -24.70 1.57
N ASP A 218 28.53 -23.88 1.45
CA ASP A 218 27.46 -24.07 0.48
C ASP A 218 26.94 -22.75 -0.13
N ALA A 219 26.41 -22.84 -1.36
CA ALA A 219 25.98 -21.67 -2.12
C ALA A 219 24.81 -20.90 -1.48
N SER A 220 23.92 -21.59 -0.76
CA SER A 220 22.79 -20.91 -0.12
C SER A 220 23.28 -20.06 1.04
N SER A 221 24.12 -20.64 1.90
CA SER A 221 24.68 -19.98 3.07
C SER A 221 25.58 -18.81 2.69
N ASP A 222 26.42 -18.96 1.66
CA ASP A 222 27.17 -17.83 1.11
C ASP A 222 26.25 -16.68 0.68
N ALA A 223 25.20 -16.98 -0.07
CA ALA A 223 24.29 -15.97 -0.59
C ALA A 223 23.58 -15.20 0.54
N TRP A 224 23.11 -15.91 1.58
CA TRP A 224 22.51 -15.29 2.77
C TRP A 224 23.51 -14.38 3.49
N VAL A 225 24.73 -14.87 3.74
CA VAL A 225 25.77 -14.09 4.43
C VAL A 225 26.23 -12.89 3.60
N ILE A 226 26.36 -13.01 2.29
CA ILE A 226 26.68 -11.90 1.38
C ILE A 226 25.61 -10.80 1.47
N MET A 227 24.32 -11.16 1.45
CA MET A 227 23.24 -10.18 1.60
C MET A 227 23.25 -9.51 2.97
N ALA A 228 23.48 -10.27 4.04
CA ALA A 228 23.56 -9.75 5.41
C ALA A 228 24.75 -8.80 5.62
N ALA A 229 25.94 -9.15 5.11
CA ALA A 229 27.11 -8.29 5.16
C ALA A 229 26.84 -6.95 4.46
N ARG A 230 26.26 -6.97 3.26
CA ARG A 230 25.99 -5.74 2.50
C ARG A 230 24.97 -4.83 3.17
N ILE A 231 23.84 -5.37 3.65
CA ILE A 231 22.87 -4.52 4.37
C ILE A 231 23.45 -4.02 5.69
N ALA A 232 24.40 -4.78 6.29
CA ALA A 232 25.17 -4.34 7.44
C ALA A 232 26.14 -3.17 7.13
N GLY A 233 26.43 -2.91 5.86
CA GLY A 233 27.43 -1.93 5.42
C GLY A 233 28.86 -2.48 5.33
N GLU A 234 29.00 -3.82 5.37
CA GLU A 234 30.25 -4.53 5.17
C GLU A 234 30.40 -4.93 3.69
N GLU A 235 31.63 -4.93 3.20
CA GLU A 235 31.95 -5.47 1.87
C GLU A 235 32.37 -6.94 2.01
N PRO A 236 31.60 -7.90 1.45
CA PRO A 236 31.90 -9.32 1.60
C PRO A 236 33.30 -9.70 1.09
N THR A 237 33.81 -9.02 0.07
CA THR A 237 35.16 -9.24 -0.46
C THR A 237 36.28 -8.90 0.53
N ASN A 238 35.99 -8.13 1.59
CA ASN A 238 36.95 -7.86 2.66
C ASN A 238 37.02 -9.01 3.68
N TRP A 239 36.10 -9.96 3.65
CA TRP A 239 36.10 -11.14 4.53
C TRP A 239 36.98 -12.21 3.90
N GLN A 240 38.27 -11.91 3.78
CA GLN A 240 39.24 -12.71 3.03
C GLN A 240 39.84 -13.83 3.90
N LYS A 241 39.92 -15.04 3.35
CA LYS A 241 40.61 -16.22 3.87
C LYS A 241 41.61 -16.66 2.80
N ASP A 242 42.90 -16.45 3.06
CA ASP A 242 43.97 -16.66 2.08
C ASP A 242 43.62 -16.09 0.69
N ASP A 243 43.34 -16.92 -0.31
CA ASP A 243 42.98 -16.54 -1.68
C ASP A 243 41.48 -16.56 -2.00
N ALA A 244 40.61 -16.86 -1.03
CA ALA A 244 39.16 -16.89 -1.19
C ALA A 244 38.39 -15.94 -0.25
N ASN A 245 37.19 -15.56 -0.68
CA ASN A 245 36.22 -14.80 0.10
C ASN A 245 34.79 -15.29 -0.25
N PRO A 246 33.74 -14.78 0.39
CA PRO A 246 32.37 -15.27 0.22
C PRO A 246 31.91 -15.20 -1.25
N ILE A 247 32.31 -14.15 -1.97
CA ILE A 247 31.92 -13.97 -3.37
C ILE A 247 32.63 -14.99 -4.26
N THR A 248 33.93 -15.18 -4.09
CA THR A 248 34.70 -16.11 -4.93
C THR A 248 34.31 -17.55 -4.69
N HIS A 249 33.99 -17.93 -3.44
CA HIS A 249 33.47 -19.27 -3.14
C HIS A 249 32.13 -19.52 -3.83
N LEU A 250 31.16 -18.60 -3.68
CA LEU A 250 29.85 -18.69 -4.34
C LEU A 250 29.98 -18.77 -5.87
N GLU A 251 30.80 -17.91 -6.48
CA GLU A 251 31.05 -17.93 -7.94
C GLU A 251 31.69 -19.25 -8.40
N GLY A 252 32.52 -19.88 -7.57
CA GLY A 252 33.11 -21.19 -7.82
C GLY A 252 32.10 -22.34 -7.91
N LEU A 253 30.89 -22.17 -7.37
CA LEU A 253 29.81 -23.16 -7.41
C LEU A 253 28.91 -23.04 -8.66
N LYS A 254 29.13 -22.01 -9.49
CA LYS A 254 28.39 -21.80 -10.73
C LYS A 254 28.74 -22.85 -11.80
N GLN A 255 27.72 -23.39 -12.45
CA GLN A 255 27.86 -24.34 -13.55
C GLN A 255 27.72 -23.66 -14.93
N GLU A 256 28.13 -24.34 -15.99
CA GLU A 256 28.05 -23.84 -17.38
C GLU A 256 26.62 -23.44 -17.78
N GLY A 257 25.62 -24.18 -17.28
CA GLY A 257 24.19 -23.88 -17.46
C GLY A 257 23.67 -22.66 -16.67
N GLY A 258 24.53 -21.98 -15.91
CA GLY A 258 24.20 -20.75 -15.17
C GLY A 258 23.60 -20.94 -13.78
N PHE A 259 23.25 -22.16 -13.41
CA PHE A 259 22.79 -22.51 -12.07
C PHE A 259 23.95 -22.71 -11.09
N TYR A 260 23.64 -22.62 -9.81
CA TYR A 260 24.59 -22.83 -8.72
C TYR A 260 24.27 -24.15 -8.02
N LEU A 261 25.27 -25.01 -7.88
CA LEU A 261 25.15 -26.22 -7.07
C LEU A 261 25.15 -25.84 -5.59
N TYR A 262 24.47 -26.66 -4.77
CA TYR A 262 24.51 -26.48 -3.32
C TYR A 262 25.95 -26.55 -2.79
N GLN A 263 26.72 -27.55 -3.22
CA GLN A 263 28.11 -27.76 -2.84
C GLN A 263 28.95 -28.25 -4.02
N SER A 264 30.28 -28.09 -3.92
CA SER A 264 31.21 -28.59 -4.92
C SER A 264 31.11 -30.11 -5.06
N GLY A 265 31.14 -30.62 -6.29
CA GLY A 265 30.96 -32.05 -6.59
C GLY A 265 29.51 -32.54 -6.49
N GLY A 266 28.56 -31.68 -6.15
CA GLY A 266 27.12 -31.97 -6.16
C GLY A 266 26.56 -32.14 -7.58
N GLN A 267 25.24 -32.35 -7.66
CA GLN A 267 24.48 -32.44 -8.91
C GLN A 267 23.24 -31.54 -8.82
N GLU A 268 22.65 -31.20 -9.96
CA GLU A 268 21.36 -30.49 -9.98
C GLU A 268 20.28 -31.36 -9.32
N ASP A 269 19.47 -30.73 -8.47
CA ASP A 269 18.34 -31.32 -7.75
C ASP A 269 17.11 -30.39 -7.79
N SER A 270 16.04 -30.78 -7.09
CA SER A 270 14.81 -29.99 -7.05
C SER A 270 14.94 -28.65 -6.32
N PHE A 271 15.97 -28.47 -5.48
CA PHE A 271 16.21 -27.24 -4.73
C PHE A 271 17.18 -26.29 -5.44
N THR A 272 17.92 -26.77 -6.43
CA THR A 272 18.87 -25.99 -7.25
C THR A 272 18.28 -24.69 -7.82
N PRO A 273 17.01 -24.61 -8.27
CA PRO A 273 16.40 -23.34 -8.65
C PRO A 273 16.33 -22.32 -7.50
N VAL A 274 16.08 -22.76 -6.27
CA VAL A 274 16.04 -21.89 -5.10
C VAL A 274 17.46 -21.46 -4.71
N THR A 275 18.42 -22.39 -4.68
CA THR A 275 19.86 -22.08 -4.48
C THR A 275 20.35 -21.04 -5.49
N THR A 276 20.03 -21.23 -6.77
CA THR A 276 20.37 -20.29 -7.85
C THR A 276 19.69 -18.93 -7.64
N SER A 277 18.45 -18.92 -7.13
CA SER A 277 17.73 -17.68 -6.83
C SER A 277 18.44 -16.88 -5.73
N TYR A 278 18.86 -17.52 -4.64
CA TYR A 278 19.64 -16.87 -3.58
C TYR A 278 20.94 -16.29 -4.13
N ALA A 279 21.69 -17.08 -4.90
CA ALA A 279 22.94 -16.64 -5.52
C ALA A 279 22.74 -15.42 -6.43
N LEU A 280 21.69 -15.40 -7.25
CA LEU A 280 21.42 -14.25 -8.12
C LEU A 280 21.00 -12.99 -7.35
N ILE A 281 20.15 -13.12 -6.32
CA ILE A 281 19.82 -11.96 -5.47
C ILE A 281 21.10 -11.41 -4.84
N ALA A 282 21.88 -12.27 -4.20
CA ALA A 282 23.14 -11.90 -3.57
C ALA A 282 24.09 -11.26 -4.59
N LEU A 283 24.38 -11.87 -5.73
CA LEU A 283 25.36 -11.33 -6.68
C LEU A 283 24.88 -10.09 -7.44
N SER A 284 23.57 -9.83 -7.52
CA SER A 284 23.01 -8.63 -8.15
C SER A 284 23.28 -7.32 -7.40
N GLY A 285 23.80 -7.38 -6.17
CA GLY A 285 23.92 -6.20 -5.30
C GLY A 285 22.72 -5.99 -4.38
N LYS A 286 21.65 -6.77 -4.54
CA LYS A 286 20.42 -6.65 -3.75
C LYS A 286 20.51 -7.47 -2.45
N THR A 287 19.57 -7.18 -1.56
CA THR A 287 19.34 -7.88 -0.29
C THR A 287 17.84 -8.11 -0.13
N LEU A 288 17.40 -8.70 0.98
CA LEU A 288 16.00 -8.70 1.35
C LEU A 288 15.66 -7.51 2.26
N PRO A 289 14.49 -6.88 2.06
CA PRO A 289 13.58 -7.07 0.93
C PRO A 289 14.18 -6.52 -0.38
N VAL A 290 13.94 -7.18 -1.52
CA VAL A 290 14.48 -6.74 -2.83
C VAL A 290 13.94 -5.37 -3.25
N ARG A 291 12.68 -5.10 -2.90
CA ARG A 291 12.01 -3.81 -3.09
C ARG A 291 11.10 -3.54 -1.90
N VAL A 292 11.20 -2.34 -1.35
CA VAL A 292 10.17 -1.78 -0.46
C VAL A 292 9.21 -0.97 -1.32
N LEU A 293 7.92 -1.31 -1.26
CA LEU A 293 6.88 -0.46 -1.79
C LEU A 293 6.83 0.80 -0.94
N VAL A 294 7.13 1.94 -1.54
CA VAL A 294 6.84 3.22 -0.92
C VAL A 294 5.32 3.36 -0.97
N PRO A 295 4.60 3.43 0.17
CA PRO A 295 3.20 3.82 0.14
C PRO A 295 3.15 5.12 -0.64
N GLU A 296 2.40 5.18 -1.73
CA GLU A 296 2.26 6.44 -2.46
C GLU A 296 1.85 7.48 -1.43
N THR A 297 2.73 8.45 -1.14
CA THR A 297 2.33 9.66 -0.42
C THR A 297 1.10 10.12 -1.16
N GLN A 298 -0.08 10.12 -0.51
CA GLN A 298 -1.35 10.48 -1.13
C GLN A 298 -1.16 11.85 -1.77
N SER A 299 -0.85 11.82 -3.05
CA SER A 299 -0.56 12.96 -3.88
C SER A 299 -1.81 13.13 -4.69
N GLY A 300 -2.34 14.33 -4.73
CA GLY A 300 -3.67 14.56 -5.26
C GLY A 300 -4.30 15.74 -4.58
N VAL A 301 -5.62 15.83 -4.76
CA VAL A 301 -6.44 16.92 -4.27
C VAL A 301 -7.45 16.40 -3.25
N SER A 302 -7.89 17.25 -2.34
CA SER A 302 -8.94 16.88 -1.38
C SER A 302 -10.30 16.90 -2.07
N VAL A 303 -11.03 15.79 -1.95
CA VAL A 303 -12.37 15.60 -2.52
C VAL A 303 -13.31 15.00 -1.48
N SER A 304 -14.62 15.15 -1.71
CA SER A 304 -15.63 14.39 -0.96
C SER A 304 -16.07 13.17 -1.76
N VAL A 305 -16.19 12.01 -1.10
CA VAL A 305 -16.59 10.75 -1.71
C VAL A 305 -17.84 10.20 -1.03
N GLN A 306 -18.85 9.91 -1.83
CA GLN A 306 -20.06 9.19 -1.42
C GLN A 306 -20.12 7.84 -2.14
N VAL A 307 -20.44 6.78 -1.40
CA VAL A 307 -20.67 5.45 -1.96
C VAL A 307 -22.10 5.02 -1.62
N GLU A 308 -22.89 4.72 -2.64
CA GLU A 308 -24.31 4.36 -2.56
C GLU A 308 -24.51 2.94 -3.10
N GLY A 309 -24.84 2.00 -2.21
CA GLY A 309 -25.22 0.64 -2.57
C GLY A 309 -26.72 0.53 -2.86
N LYS A 310 -27.19 -0.71 -3.05
CA LYS A 310 -28.58 -1.05 -3.31
C LYS A 310 -29.53 -0.67 -2.18
N SER A 311 -29.06 -0.68 -0.94
CA SER A 311 -29.88 -0.31 0.24
C SER A 311 -29.67 1.12 0.72
N GLY A 312 -28.86 1.93 -0.01
CA GLY A 312 -28.60 3.33 0.30
C GLY A 312 -27.12 3.65 0.55
N LEU A 313 -26.88 4.71 1.33
CA LEU A 313 -25.53 5.22 1.58
C LEU A 313 -24.68 4.24 2.40
N LEU A 314 -23.53 3.86 1.85
CA LEU A 314 -22.52 3.00 2.47
C LEU A 314 -21.35 3.80 3.08
N CYS A 315 -20.96 4.91 2.45
CA CYS A 315 -19.84 5.74 2.91
C CYS A 315 -20.02 7.20 2.50
N ASP A 316 -19.62 8.11 3.38
CA ASP A 316 -19.57 9.57 3.14
C ASP A 316 -18.36 10.16 3.88
N THR A 317 -17.27 10.34 3.14
CA THR A 317 -15.96 10.71 3.70
C THR A 317 -15.21 11.66 2.78
N ASP A 318 -14.19 12.30 3.35
CA ASP A 318 -13.18 12.99 2.57
C ASP A 318 -12.10 12.00 2.12
N ALA A 319 -11.50 12.25 0.97
CA ALA A 319 -10.39 11.49 0.43
C ALA A 319 -9.37 12.41 -0.24
N ILE A 320 -8.12 11.95 -0.35
CA ILE A 320 -7.09 12.58 -1.17
C ILE A 320 -6.75 11.60 -2.29
N GLY A 321 -6.84 12.07 -3.53
CA GLY A 321 -6.52 11.24 -4.69
C GLY A 321 -6.26 12.08 -5.94
N LYS A 322 -5.51 11.51 -6.89
CA LYS A 322 -5.38 12.12 -8.24
C LYS A 322 -6.59 11.80 -9.07
N THR A 323 -7.09 10.56 -8.95
CA THR A 323 -8.19 10.06 -9.76
C THR A 323 -9.42 9.68 -8.95
N ALA A 324 -10.57 9.56 -9.62
CA ALA A 324 -11.81 9.10 -8.96
C ALA A 324 -11.66 7.69 -8.36
N LEU A 325 -10.85 6.82 -8.97
CA LEU A 325 -10.52 5.50 -8.43
C LEU A 325 -9.62 5.59 -7.19
N ASP A 326 -8.63 6.50 -7.17
CA ASP A 326 -7.79 6.70 -5.98
C ASP A 326 -8.63 7.16 -4.78
N ALA A 327 -9.54 8.11 -5.03
CA ALA A 327 -10.47 8.60 -4.03
C ALA A 327 -11.39 7.48 -3.49
N LEU A 328 -11.84 6.54 -4.35
CA LEU A 328 -12.59 5.36 -3.90
C LEU A 328 -11.76 4.47 -2.98
N LYS A 329 -10.50 4.18 -3.33
CA LYS A 329 -9.63 3.31 -2.53
C LYS A 329 -9.43 3.87 -1.11
N VAL A 330 -9.23 5.19 -1.01
CA VAL A 330 -9.13 5.89 0.28
C VAL A 330 -10.45 5.84 1.04
N ALA A 331 -11.57 6.12 0.37
CA ALA A 331 -12.89 6.07 1.00
C ALA A 331 -13.25 4.67 1.51
N ALA A 332 -12.94 3.63 0.73
CA ALA A 332 -13.13 2.24 1.11
C ALA A 332 -12.30 1.87 2.34
N GLN A 333 -11.06 2.35 2.45
CA GLN A 333 -10.26 2.16 3.66
C GLN A 333 -10.87 2.85 4.88
N VAL A 334 -11.28 4.12 4.76
CA VAL A 334 -11.85 4.90 5.88
C VAL A 334 -13.17 4.30 6.36
N CYS A 335 -14.01 3.85 5.44
CA CYS A 335 -15.33 3.29 5.73
C CYS A 335 -15.33 1.76 5.90
N ALA A 336 -14.16 1.12 5.89
CA ALA A 336 -14.00 -0.34 5.96
C ALA A 336 -14.85 -1.11 4.93
N LEU A 337 -14.90 -0.61 3.69
CA LEU A 337 -15.58 -1.27 2.58
C LEU A 337 -14.62 -2.17 1.81
N THR A 338 -15.06 -3.38 1.47
CA THR A 338 -14.40 -4.22 0.48
C THR A 338 -14.72 -3.72 -0.92
N TYR A 339 -13.84 -3.98 -1.89
CA TYR A 339 -14.10 -3.71 -3.30
C TYR A 339 -13.28 -4.67 -4.19
N HIS A 340 -13.72 -4.87 -5.43
CA HIS A 340 -13.00 -5.61 -6.45
C HIS A 340 -12.86 -4.75 -7.72
N ILE A 341 -11.70 -4.86 -8.36
CA ILE A 341 -11.37 -4.15 -9.60
C ILE A 341 -10.97 -5.19 -10.65
N GLN A 342 -11.72 -5.23 -11.73
CA GLN A 342 -11.36 -5.96 -12.93
C GLN A 342 -10.47 -5.10 -13.82
N THR A 343 -9.18 -5.43 -13.91
CA THR A 343 -8.26 -4.78 -14.85
C THR A 343 -8.38 -5.40 -16.23
N SER A 344 -8.49 -4.56 -17.26
CA SER A 344 -8.52 -4.99 -18.67
C SER A 344 -7.77 -4.01 -19.57
N THR A 345 -7.56 -4.38 -20.84
CA THR A 345 -7.01 -3.46 -21.86
C THR A 345 -7.90 -2.26 -22.14
N LEU A 346 -9.18 -2.32 -21.75
CA LEU A 346 -10.16 -1.22 -21.86
C LEU A 346 -10.14 -0.28 -20.65
N GLY A 347 -9.38 -0.62 -19.60
CA GLY A 347 -9.31 0.10 -18.34
C GLY A 347 -9.73 -0.74 -17.14
N ASP A 348 -9.53 -0.16 -15.95
CA ASP A 348 -9.97 -0.72 -14.68
C ASP A 348 -11.46 -0.47 -14.49
N TYR A 349 -12.20 -1.55 -14.19
CA TYR A 349 -13.62 -1.49 -13.85
C TYR A 349 -13.83 -1.98 -12.43
N VAL A 350 -14.50 -1.17 -11.61
CA VAL A 350 -14.93 -1.58 -10.27
C VAL A 350 -16.21 -2.39 -10.44
N ASP A 351 -16.16 -3.70 -10.26
CA ASP A 351 -17.32 -4.59 -10.44
C ASP A 351 -17.96 -4.99 -9.10
N GLU A 352 -17.35 -4.68 -7.96
CA GLU A 352 -17.90 -4.96 -6.64
C GLU A 352 -17.46 -3.93 -5.61
N ILE A 353 -18.38 -3.48 -4.75
CA ILE A 353 -18.11 -2.70 -3.53
C ILE A 353 -19.06 -3.23 -2.44
N ALA A 354 -18.55 -3.42 -1.22
CA ALA A 354 -19.30 -3.91 -0.07
C ALA A 354 -20.06 -5.23 -0.31
N GLY A 355 -19.52 -6.12 -1.15
CA GLY A 355 -20.16 -7.39 -1.51
C GLY A 355 -21.25 -7.29 -2.60
N GLU A 356 -21.58 -6.08 -3.08
CA GLU A 356 -22.58 -5.90 -4.12
C GLU A 356 -21.95 -5.99 -5.52
N LYS A 357 -22.00 -7.19 -6.11
CA LYS A 357 -21.40 -7.45 -7.43
C LYS A 357 -22.28 -6.98 -8.61
N ALA A 358 -21.64 -6.42 -9.62
CA ALA A 358 -22.24 -6.06 -10.90
C ALA A 358 -22.78 -7.31 -11.62
N SER A 359 -23.95 -7.20 -12.23
CA SER A 359 -24.61 -8.30 -12.93
C SER A 359 -25.64 -7.78 -13.93
N GLY A 360 -25.72 -8.43 -15.10
CA GLY A 360 -26.66 -8.06 -16.15
C GLY A 360 -26.44 -6.63 -16.64
N SER A 361 -27.49 -5.80 -16.57
CA SER A 361 -27.45 -4.39 -16.97
C SER A 361 -27.11 -3.42 -15.84
N ALA A 362 -26.84 -3.92 -14.63
CA ALA A 362 -26.58 -3.11 -13.45
C ALA A 362 -25.16 -3.34 -12.90
N GLY A 363 -24.51 -2.27 -12.47
CA GLY A 363 -23.15 -2.30 -11.95
C GLY A 363 -22.78 -1.01 -11.23
N TRP A 364 -21.50 -0.89 -10.87
CA TRP A 364 -20.98 0.29 -10.20
C TRP A 364 -20.64 1.37 -11.20
N LEU A 365 -21.23 2.54 -10.97
CA LEU A 365 -21.04 3.74 -11.76
C LEU A 365 -20.41 4.80 -10.88
N TYR A 366 -19.77 5.79 -11.51
CA TYR A 366 -19.27 6.94 -10.80
C TYR A 366 -19.66 8.24 -11.51
N ALA A 367 -19.89 9.27 -10.71
CA ALA A 367 -20.14 10.63 -11.15
C ALA A 367 -19.20 11.58 -10.40
N VAL A 368 -18.77 12.64 -11.08
CA VAL A 368 -18.02 13.74 -10.48
C VAL A 368 -18.82 15.02 -10.67
N ASN A 369 -19.12 15.71 -9.58
CA ASN A 369 -19.95 16.91 -9.55
C ASN A 369 -21.32 16.70 -10.24
N GLY A 370 -21.91 15.52 -10.05
CA GLY A 370 -23.22 15.14 -10.59
C GLY A 370 -23.22 14.66 -12.05
N ALA A 371 -22.09 14.72 -12.75
CA ALA A 371 -21.97 14.26 -14.13
C ALA A 371 -21.20 12.93 -14.22
N MET A 372 -21.70 11.97 -15.00
CA MET A 372 -20.96 10.76 -15.34
C MET A 372 -19.86 11.10 -16.36
N PRO A 373 -18.57 10.89 -16.05
CA PRO A 373 -17.53 11.17 -17.02
C PRO A 373 -17.48 10.12 -18.14
N SER A 374 -16.95 10.52 -19.31
CA SER A 374 -16.80 9.64 -20.47
C SER A 374 -15.53 8.77 -20.44
N VAL A 375 -14.83 8.72 -19.31
CA VAL A 375 -13.56 8.00 -19.12
C VAL A 375 -13.67 7.08 -17.90
N GLY A 376 -12.79 6.09 -17.78
CA GLY A 376 -12.73 5.24 -16.59
C GLY A 376 -12.29 6.03 -15.34
N ALA A 377 -12.67 5.54 -14.17
CA ALA A 377 -12.38 6.22 -12.89
C ALA A 377 -10.88 6.32 -12.59
N SER A 378 -10.06 5.41 -13.12
CA SER A 378 -8.59 5.47 -13.05
C SER A 378 -7.96 6.51 -13.99
N SER A 379 -8.74 7.11 -14.90
CA SER A 379 -8.28 8.11 -15.87
C SER A 379 -8.84 9.51 -15.60
N TYR A 380 -9.93 9.61 -14.83
CA TYR A 380 -10.51 10.91 -14.49
C TYR A 380 -9.63 11.63 -13.47
N GLN A 381 -9.02 12.75 -13.86
CA GLN A 381 -8.22 13.58 -12.96
C GLN A 381 -9.11 14.51 -12.13
N LEU A 382 -9.04 14.36 -10.82
CA LEU A 382 -9.78 15.15 -9.84
C LEU A 382 -9.21 16.56 -9.67
N LYS A 383 -10.06 17.47 -9.23
CA LYS A 383 -9.73 18.83 -8.80
C LYS A 383 -10.12 19.04 -7.34
N GLU A 384 -9.43 19.98 -6.71
CA GLU A 384 -9.69 20.36 -5.31
C GLU A 384 -11.16 20.72 -5.12
N GLY A 385 -11.81 20.05 -4.18
CA GLY A 385 -13.22 20.25 -3.84
C GLY A 385 -14.21 19.47 -4.70
N ASP A 386 -13.78 18.62 -5.64
CA ASP A 386 -14.68 17.75 -6.40
C ASP A 386 -15.54 16.86 -5.49
N ALA A 387 -16.78 16.62 -5.91
CA ALA A 387 -17.69 15.68 -5.28
C ALA A 387 -17.79 14.39 -6.11
N VAL A 388 -17.19 13.32 -5.63
CA VAL A 388 -17.21 11.99 -6.27
C VAL A 388 -18.35 11.18 -5.66
N ARG A 389 -19.22 10.63 -6.50
CA ARG A 389 -20.27 9.70 -6.10
C ARG A 389 -20.07 8.38 -6.83
N TRP A 390 -19.94 7.30 -6.08
CA TRP A 390 -20.06 5.92 -6.55
C TRP A 390 -21.45 5.42 -6.24
N TYR A 391 -22.12 4.79 -7.20
CA TYR A 391 -23.47 4.29 -6.99
C TYR A 391 -23.74 3.03 -7.81
N PHE A 392 -24.53 2.11 -7.24
CA PHE A 392 -25.01 0.93 -7.95
C PHE A 392 -26.21 1.31 -8.83
N GLY A 393 -26.11 1.06 -10.14
CA GLY A 393 -27.11 1.55 -11.10
C GLY A 393 -27.06 0.86 -12.45
N ASN A 394 -28.02 1.20 -13.31
CA ASN A 394 -28.02 0.76 -14.71
C ASN A 394 -27.11 1.66 -15.56
N PHE A 395 -26.58 1.14 -16.66
CA PHE A 395 -25.66 1.87 -17.55
C PHE A 395 -26.22 3.17 -18.17
N ASP A 396 -27.53 3.43 -18.06
CA ASP A 396 -28.14 4.72 -18.41
C ASP A 396 -27.96 5.80 -17.34
N GLY A 397 -27.27 5.48 -16.23
CA GLY A 397 -27.01 6.36 -15.11
C GLY A 397 -28.08 6.33 -14.01
N THR A 398 -29.13 5.52 -14.16
CA THR A 398 -30.17 5.41 -13.14
C THR A 398 -29.68 4.60 -11.94
N SER A 399 -29.73 5.20 -10.74
CA SER A 399 -29.49 4.45 -9.49
C SER A 399 -30.62 3.44 -9.29
N VAL A 400 -30.26 2.25 -8.79
CA VAL A 400 -31.23 1.21 -8.38
C VAL A 400 -31.31 1.07 -6.87
N SER A 401 -30.83 2.07 -6.12
CA SER A 401 -30.94 2.13 -4.66
C SER A 401 -32.39 2.20 -4.20
N ASP A 402 -32.75 1.39 -3.21
CA ASP A 402 -34.03 1.45 -2.49
C ASP A 402 -34.18 2.78 -1.73
N ALA A 403 -33.06 3.37 -1.29
CA ALA A 403 -33.05 4.68 -0.67
C ALA A 403 -33.23 5.77 -1.72
N ILE A 404 -34.25 6.62 -1.52
CA ILE A 404 -34.52 7.75 -2.39
C ILE A 404 -33.64 8.92 -1.99
N ARG A 405 -32.85 9.39 -2.96
CA ARG A 405 -31.91 10.49 -2.82
C ARG A 405 -32.56 11.83 -3.22
N THR A 406 -32.70 12.74 -2.26
CA THR A 406 -33.21 14.11 -2.49
C THR A 406 -32.10 15.12 -2.26
N GLU A 407 -31.74 15.88 -3.29
CA GLU A 407 -30.70 16.90 -3.25
C GLU A 407 -31.26 18.28 -2.99
N VAL A 408 -30.66 19.02 -2.05
CA VAL A 408 -31.00 20.41 -1.74
C VAL A 408 -29.74 21.25 -1.91
N SER A 409 -29.75 22.16 -2.88
CA SER A 409 -28.62 23.07 -3.11
C SER A 409 -28.48 24.05 -1.94
N LEU A 410 -27.25 24.29 -1.49
CA LEU A 410 -26.93 25.24 -0.42
C LEU A 410 -26.07 26.37 -0.97
N SER A 411 -26.29 27.60 -0.50
CA SER A 411 -25.39 28.72 -0.77
C SER A 411 -25.27 29.68 0.40
N VAL A 412 -24.07 30.26 0.58
CA VAL A 412 -23.82 31.34 1.54
C VAL A 412 -22.75 32.28 0.97
N THR A 413 -22.85 33.57 1.23
CA THR A 413 -21.83 34.56 0.87
C THR A 413 -21.05 34.98 2.11
N ILE A 414 -19.73 34.81 2.08
CA ILE A 414 -18.84 35.25 3.16
C ILE A 414 -18.14 36.55 2.73
N PRO A 415 -18.29 37.66 3.47
CA PRO A 415 -17.60 38.91 3.15
C PRO A 415 -16.08 38.75 3.06
N ALA A 416 -15.45 39.46 2.13
CA ALA A 416 -14.00 39.59 2.07
C ALA A 416 -13.46 40.28 3.34
N LEU A 417 -12.24 39.93 3.75
CA LEU A 417 -11.58 40.65 4.83
C LEU A 417 -11.25 42.09 4.38
N PRO A 418 -11.39 43.09 5.26
CA PRO A 418 -10.96 44.45 4.94
C PRO A 418 -9.48 44.46 4.55
N SER A 419 -9.14 45.08 3.43
CA SER A 419 -7.76 45.26 2.98
C SER A 419 -7.13 46.39 3.78
N GLY A 420 -6.49 46.05 4.91
CA GLY A 420 -5.58 46.95 5.64
C GLY A 420 -6.22 48.25 6.17
N GLY A 421 -6.72 48.21 7.39
CA GLY A 421 -7.12 49.39 8.16
C GLY A 421 -7.77 48.96 9.47
N ASN A 422 -7.29 49.49 10.60
CA ASN A 422 -7.73 49.19 11.95
C ASN A 422 -9.14 49.75 12.24
N ASP A 423 -10.16 49.25 11.55
CA ASP A 423 -11.54 49.41 11.96
C ASP A 423 -12.13 48.01 12.18
N ALA A 424 -12.15 47.60 13.44
CA ALA A 424 -12.99 46.50 13.86
C ALA A 424 -14.44 46.90 13.56
N PRO A 425 -15.21 46.13 12.76
CA PRO A 425 -16.63 46.39 12.62
C PRO A 425 -17.27 46.16 13.97
N ASP A 426 -17.96 47.20 14.45
CA ASP A 426 -18.74 47.21 15.66
C ASP A 426 -19.74 46.04 15.65
N GLY A 427 -19.89 45.42 16.82
CA GLY A 427 -20.79 44.29 17.00
C GLY A 427 -22.26 44.66 16.77
N ASN A 428 -23.03 43.63 16.45
CA ASN A 428 -24.50 43.55 16.38
C ASN A 428 -25.20 44.13 15.14
N GLU A 429 -25.46 43.23 14.19
CA GLU A 429 -26.85 42.96 13.81
C GLU A 429 -27.14 41.45 13.98
N PRO A 430 -28.09 41.04 14.84
CA PRO A 430 -28.68 39.72 14.75
C PRO A 430 -29.47 39.69 13.45
N GLY A 431 -28.96 38.96 12.45
CA GLY A 431 -29.70 38.64 11.24
C GLY A 431 -30.99 37.92 11.62
N ASN A 432 -32.06 38.70 11.69
CA ASN A 432 -33.40 38.30 12.06
C ASN A 432 -33.82 37.04 11.28
N GLY A 433 -34.45 36.09 11.98
CA GLY A 433 -34.87 34.81 11.42
C GLY A 433 -35.80 34.98 10.23
N ASN A 434 -35.24 34.93 9.02
CA ASN A 434 -36.05 34.74 7.82
C ASN A 434 -36.38 33.25 7.70
N THR A 435 -37.51 32.87 8.29
CA THR A 435 -38.19 31.58 8.13
C THR A 435 -38.42 31.31 6.65
N ILE A 436 -37.53 30.56 6.00
CA ILE A 436 -37.81 30.01 4.68
C ILE A 436 -38.61 28.74 4.92
N SER A 437 -39.94 28.81 4.88
CA SER A 437 -40.83 27.64 4.89
C SER A 437 -40.76 26.89 3.55
N MET A 438 -39.61 26.30 3.25
CA MET A 438 -39.46 25.38 2.14
C MET A 438 -39.85 23.98 2.61
N THR A 439 -40.75 23.34 1.86
CA THR A 439 -41.06 21.93 2.03
C THR A 439 -40.16 21.13 1.10
N VAL A 440 -39.28 20.31 1.66
CA VAL A 440 -38.51 19.30 0.95
C VAL A 440 -39.34 18.03 0.92
N GLU A 441 -39.82 17.65 -0.26
CA GLU A 441 -40.44 16.34 -0.44
C GLU A 441 -39.36 15.26 -0.54
N VAL A 442 -39.39 14.32 0.41
CA VAL A 442 -38.51 13.15 0.48
C VAL A 442 -39.31 11.88 0.19
N GLY A 443 -38.65 10.80 -0.26
CA GLY A 443 -39.30 9.50 -0.43
C GLY A 443 -40.19 9.35 -1.68
N ARG A 444 -40.15 10.30 -2.63
CA ARG A 444 -40.85 10.19 -3.92
C ARG A 444 -39.87 9.79 -5.04
N ALA A 445 -40.20 8.75 -5.79
CA ALA A 445 -39.39 8.28 -6.92
C ALA A 445 -39.27 9.37 -8.02
N GLY A 446 -38.08 9.50 -8.61
CA GLY A 446 -37.80 10.47 -9.68
C GLY A 446 -36.85 11.62 -9.31
N GLY A 447 -36.20 11.59 -8.13
CA GLY A 447 -35.09 12.49 -7.79
C GLY A 447 -35.45 13.97 -7.90
N ALA A 448 -36.37 14.45 -7.06
CA ALA A 448 -36.68 15.87 -7.05
C ALA A 448 -35.48 16.67 -6.50
N SER A 449 -35.06 17.71 -7.21
CA SER A 449 -34.26 18.77 -6.59
C SER A 449 -35.13 19.40 -5.50
N GLY A 450 -34.79 19.21 -4.23
CA GLY A 450 -35.50 19.71 -3.06
C GLY A 450 -35.39 21.23 -2.87
N GLY A 451 -35.08 21.96 -3.94
CA GLY A 451 -34.93 23.42 -3.96
C GLY A 451 -33.52 23.90 -3.65
N THR A 452 -33.44 25.20 -3.36
CA THR A 452 -32.19 25.89 -2.98
C THR A 452 -32.39 26.59 -1.65
N ILE A 453 -31.47 26.36 -0.71
CA ILE A 453 -31.40 27.06 0.57
C ILE A 453 -30.22 28.03 0.53
N GLY A 454 -30.53 29.32 0.40
CA GLY A 454 -29.56 30.40 0.57
C GLY A 454 -29.55 30.89 2.02
N PHE A 455 -28.38 30.84 2.66
CA PHE A 455 -28.14 31.48 3.97
C PHE A 455 -27.90 33.00 3.85
N GLY A 456 -27.85 33.54 2.63
CA GLY A 456 -27.57 34.95 2.40
C GLY A 456 -26.12 35.28 2.69
N THR A 457 -25.86 36.45 3.27
CA THR A 457 -24.52 36.87 3.70
C THR A 457 -24.33 36.55 5.18
N ALA A 458 -23.26 35.82 5.52
CA ALA A 458 -22.94 35.46 6.89
C ALA A 458 -21.54 35.94 7.26
N ALA A 459 -21.43 36.69 8.36
CA ALA A 459 -20.14 37.13 8.89
C ALA A 459 -19.42 35.99 9.61
N ARG A 460 -18.09 36.12 9.73
CA ARG A 460 -17.28 35.23 10.59
C ARG A 460 -17.74 35.35 12.04
N GLY A 461 -17.86 34.22 12.74
CA GLY A 461 -18.42 34.14 14.09
C GLY A 461 -19.96 34.08 14.15
N ALA A 462 -20.67 34.31 13.04
CA ALA A 462 -22.13 34.24 13.01
C ALA A 462 -22.63 32.79 12.87
N VAL A 463 -23.86 32.56 13.36
CA VAL A 463 -24.62 31.34 13.07
C VAL A 463 -25.80 31.74 12.19
N ALA A 464 -25.78 31.30 10.93
CA ALA A 464 -26.89 31.52 10.01
C ALA A 464 -27.90 30.39 10.15
N GLU A 465 -29.17 30.71 10.41
CA GLU A 465 -30.22 29.72 10.65
C GLU A 465 -31.37 29.81 9.64
N LYS A 466 -31.93 28.65 9.32
CA LYS A 466 -33.13 28.44 8.52
C LYS A 466 -33.97 27.33 9.15
N THR A 467 -35.27 27.31 8.87
CA THR A 467 -36.16 26.20 9.27
C THR A 467 -36.70 25.56 8.02
N ILE A 468 -36.54 24.26 7.84
CA ILE A 468 -37.10 23.54 6.68
C ILE A 468 -38.18 22.56 7.14
N SER A 469 -39.20 22.36 6.31
CA SER A 469 -40.19 21.31 6.49
C SER A 469 -39.81 20.12 5.62
N LEU A 470 -39.68 18.93 6.21
CA LEU A 470 -39.45 17.68 5.49
C LEU A 470 -40.77 16.92 5.43
N LYS A 471 -41.23 16.60 4.23
CA LYS A 471 -42.48 15.85 4.01
C LYS A 471 -42.19 14.56 3.30
N ASN A 472 -42.64 13.43 3.86
CA ASN A 472 -42.58 12.15 3.16
C ASN A 472 -43.69 12.13 2.08
N GLY A 473 -43.29 12.31 0.82
CA GLY A 473 -44.17 12.23 -0.34
C GLY A 473 -44.37 10.82 -0.89
N GLY A 474 -43.72 9.81 -0.27
CA GLY A 474 -43.81 8.41 -0.64
C GLY A 474 -45.01 7.68 -0.04
N ALA A 475 -45.21 6.44 -0.51
CA ALA A 475 -46.30 5.57 -0.07
C ALA A 475 -45.98 4.75 1.20
N VAL A 476 -44.71 4.71 1.61
CA VAL A 476 -44.22 3.91 2.76
C VAL A 476 -43.54 4.80 3.80
N ALA A 477 -43.46 4.33 5.03
CA ALA A 477 -42.67 5.02 6.05
C ALA A 477 -41.19 5.02 5.65
N THR A 478 -40.50 6.13 5.90
CA THR A 478 -39.10 6.29 5.50
C THR A 478 -38.24 6.75 6.66
N ALA A 479 -37.08 6.11 6.81
CA ALA A 479 -35.99 6.58 7.66
C ALA A 479 -35.14 7.56 6.87
N LEU A 480 -34.95 8.75 7.43
CA LEU A 480 -34.14 9.82 6.87
C LEU A 480 -32.76 9.83 7.50
N SER A 481 -31.74 9.93 6.65
CA SER A 481 -30.38 10.33 7.03
C SER A 481 -29.88 11.41 6.08
N THR A 482 -28.73 12.02 6.39
CA THR A 482 -28.19 13.11 5.57
C THR A 482 -26.72 12.95 5.21
N SER A 483 -26.39 13.49 4.06
CA SER A 483 -25.02 13.68 3.54
C SER A 483 -24.82 15.12 3.09
N VAL A 484 -23.57 15.59 3.09
CA VAL A 484 -23.24 16.95 2.60
C VAL A 484 -22.05 16.90 1.65
N SER A 485 -22.17 17.51 0.47
CA SER A 485 -21.08 17.68 -0.49
C SER A 485 -20.83 19.15 -0.85
N GLY A 486 -19.73 19.43 -1.55
CA GLY A 486 -19.31 20.78 -1.95
C GLY A 486 -18.36 21.45 -0.94
N ASP A 487 -18.48 22.76 -0.75
CA ASP A 487 -17.53 23.56 0.05
C ASP A 487 -17.40 23.02 1.48
N ALA A 488 -16.15 22.95 1.97
CA ALA A 488 -15.80 22.43 3.28
C ALA A 488 -16.53 23.14 4.43
N LEU A 489 -16.93 24.40 4.23
CA LEU A 489 -17.76 25.15 5.19
C LEU A 489 -19.06 24.40 5.54
N PHE A 490 -19.78 23.90 4.53
CA PHE A 490 -21.00 23.13 4.76
C PHE A 490 -20.68 21.75 5.35
N ARG A 491 -19.68 21.06 4.79
CA ARG A 491 -19.30 19.70 5.24
C ARG A 491 -18.86 19.66 6.70
N ARG A 492 -18.29 20.75 7.22
CA ARG A 492 -17.79 20.82 8.60
C ARG A 492 -18.78 21.44 9.59
N TYR A 493 -19.56 22.43 9.17
CA TYR A 493 -20.29 23.29 10.11
C TYR A 493 -21.80 23.34 9.92
N LEU A 494 -22.36 22.62 8.93
CA LEU A 494 -23.81 22.49 8.80
C LEU A 494 -24.36 21.59 9.90
N ARG A 495 -25.48 22.00 10.50
CA ARG A 495 -26.15 21.26 11.58
C ARG A 495 -27.64 21.19 11.34
N LEU A 496 -28.24 20.05 11.68
CA LEU A 496 -29.68 19.84 11.67
C LEU A 496 -30.16 19.63 13.10
N SER A 497 -31.08 20.47 13.56
CA SER A 497 -31.60 20.51 14.93
C SER A 497 -30.47 20.51 15.98
N GLY A 498 -29.45 21.35 15.77
CA GLY A 498 -28.30 21.52 16.65
C GLY A 498 -27.23 20.43 16.57
N LYS A 499 -27.51 19.29 15.93
CA LYS A 499 -26.55 18.17 15.77
C LYS A 499 -25.81 18.27 14.45
N SER A 500 -24.63 17.62 14.38
CA SER A 500 -23.94 17.44 13.10
C SER A 500 -24.89 16.80 12.08
N TRP A 501 -24.81 17.23 10.82
CA TRP A 501 -25.57 16.59 9.75
C TRP A 501 -25.30 15.07 9.67
N ARG A 502 -24.12 14.59 10.09
CA ARG A 502 -23.79 13.16 10.12
C ARG A 502 -24.70 12.36 11.07
N GLU A 503 -25.19 13.01 12.13
CA GLU A 503 -25.99 12.43 13.20
C GLU A 503 -27.49 12.57 12.98
N TYR A 504 -27.93 13.31 11.95
CA TYR A 504 -29.35 13.55 11.75
C TYR A 504 -30.05 12.25 11.34
N ARG A 505 -31.08 11.89 12.11
CA ARG A 505 -31.97 10.75 11.85
C ARG A 505 -33.40 11.16 12.16
N SER A 506 -34.34 10.74 11.31
CA SER A 506 -35.78 10.94 11.53
C SER A 506 -36.55 9.82 10.85
N VAL A 507 -37.75 9.49 11.32
CA VAL A 507 -38.66 8.57 10.64
C VAL A 507 -39.95 9.31 10.33
N LEU A 508 -40.42 9.22 9.09
CA LEU A 508 -41.66 9.86 8.65
C LEU A 508 -42.62 8.82 8.07
N ALA A 509 -43.84 8.78 8.61
CA ALA A 509 -44.95 8.03 8.02
C ALA A 509 -45.33 8.62 6.64
N PRO A 510 -46.01 7.86 5.76
CA PRO A 510 -46.50 8.38 4.49
C PRO A 510 -47.32 9.67 4.66
N GLY A 511 -46.98 10.72 3.90
CA GLY A 511 -47.65 12.02 3.95
C GLY A 511 -47.31 12.89 5.18
N ALA A 512 -46.60 12.36 6.18
CA ALA A 512 -46.23 13.11 7.38
C ALA A 512 -45.18 14.18 7.07
N SER A 513 -45.21 15.27 7.84
CA SER A 513 -44.22 16.35 7.76
C SER A 513 -43.59 16.60 9.13
N THR A 514 -42.33 17.01 9.15
CA THR A 514 -41.62 17.49 10.34
C THR A 514 -40.82 18.75 10.01
N THR A 515 -40.63 19.64 10.97
CA THR A 515 -39.78 20.82 10.81
C THR A 515 -38.43 20.58 11.48
N THR A 516 -37.34 20.89 10.80
CA THR A 516 -35.98 20.83 11.36
C THR A 516 -35.27 22.16 11.17
N ALA A 517 -34.58 22.61 12.21
CA ALA A 517 -33.71 23.79 12.13
C ALA A 517 -32.43 23.41 11.40
N LEU A 518 -32.05 24.18 10.39
CA LEU A 518 -30.79 24.07 9.67
C LEU A 518 -29.93 25.27 10.06
N SER A 519 -28.78 25.02 10.67
CA SER A 519 -27.85 26.07 11.09
C SER A 519 -26.49 25.87 10.45
N LEU A 520 -25.84 26.97 10.09
CA LEU A 520 -24.48 27.01 9.58
C LEU A 520 -23.67 27.97 10.45
N SER A 521 -22.76 27.41 11.26
CA SER A 521 -21.84 28.22 12.06
C SER A 521 -20.62 28.60 11.21
N ILE A 522 -20.32 29.89 11.10
CA ILE A 522 -19.11 30.37 10.43
C ILE A 522 -18.03 30.60 11.51
N PRO A 523 -16.92 29.85 11.53
CA PRO A 523 -15.86 30.10 12.49
C PRO A 523 -15.33 31.53 12.43
N THR A 524 -14.92 32.08 13.57
CA THR A 524 -14.34 33.44 13.65
C THR A 524 -13.05 33.57 12.84
N ASP A 525 -12.30 32.48 12.73
CA ASP A 525 -11.03 32.32 12.02
C ASP A 525 -11.20 31.73 10.61
N TYR A 526 -12.43 31.63 10.08
CA TYR A 526 -12.65 31.08 8.74
C TYR A 526 -12.01 31.97 7.67
N GLU A 527 -10.98 31.45 6.98
CA GLU A 527 -10.19 32.23 6.02
C GLU A 527 -10.90 32.48 4.68
N GLY A 528 -11.87 31.64 4.31
CA GLY A 528 -12.56 31.73 3.02
C GLY A 528 -13.43 32.98 2.87
N SER A 529 -13.61 33.45 1.63
CA SER A 529 -14.54 34.53 1.26
C SER A 529 -15.30 34.21 -0.03
N GLY A 530 -16.28 35.05 -0.40
CA GLY A 530 -17.08 34.90 -1.61
C GLY A 530 -18.28 33.97 -1.43
N VAL A 531 -18.89 33.58 -2.56
CA VAL A 531 -20.02 32.64 -2.59
C VAL A 531 -19.51 31.23 -2.40
N LYS A 532 -20.03 30.54 -1.37
CA LYS A 532 -19.79 29.13 -1.08
C LYS A 532 -21.02 28.34 -1.47
N ASN A 533 -20.82 27.23 -2.16
CA ASN A 533 -21.90 26.34 -2.60
C ASN A 533 -21.71 24.94 -2.04
N GLY A 534 -22.80 24.26 -1.75
CA GLY A 534 -22.81 22.89 -1.29
C GLY A 534 -24.12 22.21 -1.62
N MET A 535 -24.25 20.97 -1.19
CA MET A 535 -25.47 20.19 -1.37
C MET A 535 -25.76 19.40 -0.11
N LEU A 536 -26.95 19.60 0.46
CA LEU A 536 -27.50 18.74 1.50
C LEU A 536 -28.32 17.65 0.83
N ILE A 537 -28.01 16.40 1.12
CA ILE A 537 -28.68 15.25 0.55
C ILE A 537 -29.46 14.57 1.66
N PHE A 538 -30.74 14.33 1.43
CA PHE A 538 -31.55 13.46 2.28
C PHE A 538 -31.65 12.08 1.62
N TRP A 539 -31.31 11.06 2.39
CA TRP A 539 -31.51 9.66 2.02
C TRP A 539 -32.76 9.16 2.72
N ALA A 540 -33.80 8.89 1.94
CA ALA A 540 -35.06 8.34 2.42
C ALA A 540 -35.11 6.84 2.15
N THR A 541 -34.70 6.05 3.14
CA THR A 541 -34.72 4.58 3.06
C THR A 541 -36.08 4.06 3.53
N PRO A 542 -36.77 3.22 2.73
CA PRO A 542 -37.99 2.55 3.17
C PRO A 542 -37.78 1.80 4.49
N VAL A 543 -38.67 2.01 5.45
CA VAL A 543 -38.71 1.18 6.66
C VAL A 543 -39.42 -0.12 6.29
N VAL A 544 -38.67 -1.21 6.21
CA VAL A 544 -39.25 -2.55 6.03
C VAL A 544 -40.18 -2.83 7.21
N GLN A 545 -41.44 -3.18 6.92
CA GLN A 545 -42.41 -3.58 7.94
C GLN A 545 -42.12 -4.98 8.48
#